data_AF-H2YGD1-F1
#
_entry.id   AF-H2YGD1-F1
#
_cell.length_a   1.000
_cell.length_b   1.000
_cell.length_c   1.000
_cell.angle_alpha   90.00
_cell.angle_beta   90.00
_cell.angle_gamma   90.00
#
_symmetry.space_group_name_H-M   'P 1'
#
loop_
_entity.id
_entity.type
_entity.pdbx_description
1 polymer ?
#
loop_
_entity_poly.entity_id
_entity_poly.type
_entity_poly.pdbx_seq_one_letter_code
_entity_poly.pdbx_strand_id
1 'polypeptide(L)'
;MTSSKNSFRLANPYLTENETLYHLGISTDDNLPQRFGDVKFVCLGGKAERMKNFANLLHSDLGCPSNSEFEDASSSTGERKLKDISGDAGRYSMFKVGSVLSVNHGIGAASHSVVLHELLKLIHFAGCTDVTFIRIGTSGGLGLSAGSVVVTDKVYNGLLQPVYTQVACGKPIEYPSSTNPEVTNKLHECALSVTPQSIVGNTISTNDFYEGTSGRSAL
;
A
#
# COMPACT_ATOMS: atom_id res chain seq x y z
N MET A 1 14.05 -3.30 -27.17
CA MET A 1 12.65 -2.83 -27.06
C MET A 1 12.59 -1.81 -25.94
N THR A 2 12.47 -0.53 -26.26
CA THR A 2 12.31 0.54 -25.27
C THR A 2 10.90 0.42 -24.68
N SER A 3 10.77 -0.17 -23.50
CA SER A 3 9.54 -0.12 -22.72
C SER A 3 9.19 1.36 -22.50
N SER A 4 8.03 1.80 -22.99
CA SER A 4 7.51 3.13 -22.68
C SER A 4 7.26 3.18 -21.17
N LYS A 5 8.12 3.89 -20.43
CA LYS A 5 7.93 4.10 -18.99
C LYS A 5 6.60 4.83 -18.82
N ASN A 6 5.63 4.21 -18.15
CA ASN A 6 4.36 4.87 -17.85
C ASN A 6 4.62 5.85 -16.71
N SER A 7 4.57 7.15 -17.01
CA SER A 7 4.64 8.17 -15.99
C SER A 7 3.25 8.33 -15.34
N PHE A 8 3.22 8.22 -14.01
CA PHE A 8 2.01 8.45 -13.23
C PHE A 8 1.73 9.95 -13.15
N ARG A 9 0.53 10.37 -13.58
CA ARG A 9 0.09 11.77 -13.51
C ARG A 9 -1.00 11.94 -12.47
N LEU A 10 -0.79 12.86 -11.53
CA LEU A 10 -1.80 13.24 -10.56
C LEU A 10 -2.91 14.06 -11.22
N ALA A 11 -4.15 13.73 -10.92
CA ALA A 11 -5.34 14.46 -11.37
C ALA A 11 -5.66 15.64 -10.44
N ASN A 12 -4.67 16.50 -10.17
CA ASN A 12 -4.85 17.71 -9.38
C ASN A 12 -4.08 18.88 -10.01
N PRO A 13 -4.75 19.87 -10.62
CA PRO A 13 -4.09 21.01 -11.26
C PRO A 13 -3.54 22.04 -10.25
N TYR A 14 -3.84 21.91 -8.97
CA TYR A 14 -3.45 22.86 -7.92
C TYR A 14 -2.21 22.43 -7.14
N LEU A 15 -1.57 21.33 -7.53
CA LEU A 15 -0.30 20.94 -6.92
C LEU A 15 0.78 21.95 -7.28
N THR A 16 1.59 22.30 -6.29
CA THR A 16 2.72 23.21 -6.45
C THR A 16 4.03 22.43 -6.38
N GLU A 17 5.16 23.11 -6.62
CA GLU A 17 6.50 22.53 -6.44
C GLU A 17 6.85 22.34 -4.95
N ASN A 18 6.14 23.04 -4.05
CA ASN A 18 6.37 23.06 -2.62
C ASN A 18 5.20 22.41 -1.89
N GLU A 19 5.25 21.09 -1.75
CA GLU A 19 4.20 20.31 -1.10
C GLU A 19 4.71 19.67 0.19
N THR A 20 3.87 19.72 1.23
CA THR A 20 4.07 18.94 2.45
C THR A 20 3.12 17.75 2.46
N LEU A 21 3.69 16.56 2.66
CA LEU A 21 3.01 15.31 2.96
C LEU A 21 2.89 15.21 4.48
N TYR A 22 1.88 15.89 5.03
CA TYR A 22 1.76 16.16 6.46
C TYR A 22 1.74 14.88 7.31
N HIS A 23 1.02 13.85 6.87
CA HIS A 23 0.86 12.62 7.64
C HIS A 23 2.06 11.68 7.53
N LEU A 24 2.89 11.86 6.49
CA LEU A 24 4.17 11.17 6.32
C LEU A 24 5.35 11.95 6.90
N GLY A 25 5.20 13.24 7.22
CA GLY A 25 6.29 14.09 7.71
C GLY A 25 7.36 14.36 6.66
N ILE A 26 6.98 14.37 5.38
CA ILE A 26 7.88 14.55 4.23
C ILE A 26 7.46 15.78 3.44
N SER A 27 8.40 16.46 2.83
CA SER A 27 8.21 17.60 1.95
C SER A 27 8.95 17.41 0.64
N THR A 28 8.64 18.23 -0.37
CA THR A 28 9.37 18.23 -1.64
C THR A 28 10.84 18.67 -1.48
N ASP A 29 11.18 19.35 -0.39
CA ASP A 29 12.56 19.75 -0.06
C ASP A 29 13.46 18.59 0.42
N ASP A 30 12.88 17.42 0.70
CA ASP A 30 13.59 16.23 1.20
C ASP A 30 14.39 15.47 0.11
N ASN A 31 14.70 16.11 -1.03
CA ASN A 31 15.39 15.50 -2.16
C ASN A 31 14.75 14.16 -2.60
N LEU A 32 13.42 14.20 -2.80
CA LEU A 32 12.61 13.02 -3.07
C LEU A 32 13.09 12.16 -4.24
N PRO A 33 13.57 12.72 -5.37
CA PRO A 33 14.07 11.91 -6.48
C PRO A 33 15.25 11.01 -6.09
N GLN A 34 16.18 11.54 -5.28
CA GLN A 34 17.33 10.76 -4.82
C GLN A 34 16.93 9.70 -3.80
N ARG A 35 15.98 10.01 -2.92
CA ARG A 35 15.57 9.09 -1.84
C ARG A 35 14.62 8.00 -2.31
N PHE A 36 13.72 8.30 -3.23
CA PHE A 36 12.57 7.44 -3.56
C PHE A 36 12.41 7.15 -5.06
N GLY A 37 13.19 7.78 -5.96
CA GLY A 37 13.02 7.63 -7.40
C GLY A 37 13.24 6.21 -7.94
N ASP A 38 13.85 5.33 -7.13
CA ASP A 38 14.08 3.92 -7.41
C ASP A 38 12.93 3.00 -6.94
N VAL A 39 11.89 3.54 -6.31
CA VAL A 39 10.75 2.76 -5.81
C VAL A 39 9.96 2.16 -6.98
N LYS A 40 9.67 0.85 -6.86
CA LYS A 40 8.87 0.06 -7.81
C LYS A 40 7.66 -0.60 -7.17
N PHE A 41 7.68 -0.81 -5.85
CA PHE A 41 6.57 -1.42 -5.12
C PHE A 41 6.22 -0.60 -3.89
N VAL A 42 4.92 -0.43 -3.67
CA VAL A 42 4.37 0.15 -2.44
C VAL A 42 3.43 -0.87 -1.82
N CYS A 43 3.85 -1.44 -0.70
CA CYS A 43 3.12 -2.43 0.06
C CYS A 43 2.43 -1.77 1.26
N LEU A 44 1.12 -1.93 1.35
CA LEU A 44 0.23 -1.29 2.32
C LEU A 44 -0.39 -2.33 3.26
N GLY A 45 -0.45 -2.07 4.56
CA GLY A 45 -1.18 -2.92 5.51
C GLY A 45 -1.68 -2.17 6.74
N GLY A 46 -2.53 -2.81 7.55
CA GLY A 46 -3.24 -2.05 8.60
C GLY A 46 -2.34 -1.61 9.78
N LYS A 47 -1.70 -2.57 10.44
CA LYS A 47 -0.91 -2.32 11.66
C LYS A 47 0.53 -1.94 11.34
N ALA A 48 1.05 -0.89 12.00
CA ALA A 48 2.46 -0.46 11.89
C ALA A 48 3.44 -1.63 12.15
N GLU A 49 3.23 -2.37 13.24
CA GLU A 49 4.09 -3.51 13.59
C GLU A 49 4.11 -4.60 12.51
N ARG A 50 2.98 -4.85 11.84
CA ARG A 50 2.92 -5.81 10.72
C ARG A 50 3.79 -5.33 9.55
N MET A 51 3.74 -4.05 9.24
CA MET A 51 4.48 -3.48 8.12
C MET A 51 5.98 -3.33 8.42
N LYS A 52 6.34 -3.10 9.69
CA LYS A 52 7.72 -3.20 10.16
C LYS A 52 8.27 -4.61 10.02
N ASN A 53 7.53 -5.62 10.49
CA ASN A 53 7.93 -7.03 10.38
C ASN A 53 8.03 -7.47 8.92
N PHE A 54 7.10 -7.04 8.07
CA PHE A 54 7.18 -7.24 6.63
C PHE A 54 8.43 -6.59 6.01
N ALA A 55 8.78 -5.37 6.42
CA ALA A 55 9.98 -4.69 5.94
C ALA A 55 11.27 -5.44 6.36
N ASN A 56 11.36 -5.89 7.61
CA ASN A 56 12.50 -6.68 8.09
C ASN A 56 12.64 -8.02 7.32
N LEU A 57 11.50 -8.70 7.09
CA LEU A 57 11.47 -9.93 6.28
C LEU A 57 11.96 -9.66 4.85
N LEU A 58 11.41 -8.63 4.19
CA LEU A 58 11.85 -8.21 2.86
C LEU A 58 13.34 -7.88 2.81
N HIS A 59 13.87 -7.21 3.83
CA HIS A 59 15.28 -6.84 3.85
C HIS A 59 16.19 -8.07 3.87
N SER A 60 15.84 -9.08 4.68
CA SER A 60 16.53 -10.37 4.69
C SER A 60 16.38 -11.09 3.34
N ASP A 61 15.15 -11.24 2.86
CA ASP A 61 14.84 -12.05 1.67
C ASP A 61 15.41 -11.46 0.38
N LEU A 62 15.58 -10.13 0.31
CA LEU A 62 16.18 -9.44 -0.83
C LEU A 62 17.71 -9.30 -0.73
N GLY A 63 18.34 -9.95 0.25
CA GLY A 63 19.80 -9.96 0.38
C GLY A 63 20.39 -8.64 0.90
N CYS A 64 19.70 -7.99 1.84
CA CYS A 64 20.15 -6.78 2.52
C CYS A 64 20.49 -5.61 1.56
N PRO A 65 19.51 -5.12 0.77
CA PRO A 65 19.76 -4.08 -0.23
C PRO A 65 20.30 -2.79 0.40
N SER A 66 21.41 -2.28 -0.13
CA SER A 66 22.15 -1.13 0.43
C SER A 66 21.40 0.19 0.32
N ASN A 67 20.43 0.31 -0.60
CA ASN A 67 19.54 1.45 -0.81
C ASN A 67 18.29 1.44 0.11
N SER A 68 18.36 0.71 1.23
CA SER A 68 17.37 0.77 2.32
C SER A 68 17.67 1.92 3.28
N GLU A 69 16.66 2.45 3.99
CA GLU A 69 16.86 3.51 4.99
C GLU A 69 16.98 2.92 6.41
N PHE A 70 18.05 3.27 7.13
CA PHE A 70 18.35 2.80 8.50
C PHE A 70 18.49 3.97 9.47
N GLU A 71 18.23 3.73 10.76
CA GLU A 71 18.31 4.77 11.80
C GLU A 71 19.73 5.35 11.92
N ASP A 72 20.76 4.50 11.81
CA ASP A 72 22.17 4.90 11.84
C ASP A 72 22.90 4.50 10.56
N ALA A 73 23.36 5.50 9.81
CA ALA A 73 24.21 5.29 8.63
C ALA A 73 25.66 4.89 8.98
N SER A 74 26.09 5.07 10.24
CA SER A 74 27.48 4.96 10.68
C SER A 74 27.81 3.76 11.59
N SER A 75 26.83 2.96 12.01
CA SER A 75 27.09 1.80 12.87
C SER A 75 27.59 0.61 12.04
N SER A 76 28.89 0.35 12.10
CA SER A 76 29.57 -0.76 11.43
C SER A 76 29.62 -2.05 12.26
N THR A 77 28.98 -2.07 13.44
CA THR A 77 29.18 -3.14 14.45
C THR A 77 27.91 -3.74 15.02
N GLY A 78 26.72 -3.46 14.45
CA GLY A 78 25.45 -4.02 14.90
C GLY A 78 24.45 -4.32 13.78
N GLU A 79 23.38 -5.05 14.11
CA GLU A 79 22.24 -5.27 13.23
C GLU A 79 21.58 -3.92 12.89
N ARG A 80 21.68 -3.50 11.63
CA ARG A 80 21.18 -2.18 11.21
C ARG A 80 19.65 -2.18 11.26
N LYS A 81 19.09 -1.31 12.09
CA LYS A 81 17.63 -1.18 12.25
C LYS A 81 17.04 -0.28 11.16
N LEU A 82 16.02 -0.79 10.47
CA LEU A 82 15.27 -0.01 9.48
C LEU A 82 14.65 1.23 10.13
N LYS A 83 14.81 2.37 9.47
CA LYS A 83 14.26 3.65 9.91
C LYS A 83 12.76 3.69 9.66
N ASP A 84 11.99 4.08 10.68
CA ASP A 84 10.63 4.55 10.45
C ASP A 84 10.69 5.99 9.93
N ILE A 85 10.57 6.14 8.62
CA ILE A 85 10.74 7.41 7.91
C ILE A 85 9.67 8.43 8.32
N SER A 86 8.46 7.95 8.62
CA SER A 86 7.31 8.79 8.98
C SER A 86 6.98 8.76 10.48
N GLY A 87 7.83 8.13 11.30
CA GLY A 87 7.58 7.93 12.73
C GLY A 87 7.32 9.26 13.47
N ASP A 88 8.06 10.31 13.14
CA ASP A 88 7.94 11.63 13.76
C ASP A 88 6.61 12.34 13.43
N ALA A 89 5.95 11.97 12.32
CA ALA A 89 4.62 12.49 11.97
C ALA A 89 3.49 11.86 12.81
N GLY A 90 3.77 10.74 13.49
CA GLY A 90 2.91 10.14 14.51
C GLY A 90 1.61 9.48 14.03
N ARG A 91 1.38 9.39 12.71
CA ARG A 91 0.15 8.81 12.11
C ARG A 91 0.38 7.48 11.41
N TYR A 92 1.42 7.41 10.59
CA TYR A 92 1.79 6.22 9.84
C TYR A 92 3.26 5.92 10.06
N SER A 93 3.62 4.67 9.86
CA SER A 93 4.99 4.16 9.82
C SER A 93 5.31 3.75 8.39
N MET A 94 6.49 4.15 7.93
CA MET A 94 6.98 3.89 6.58
C MET A 94 8.43 3.44 6.60
N PHE A 95 8.71 2.32 5.97
CA PHE A 95 10.05 1.75 5.85
C PHE A 95 10.41 1.60 4.37
N LYS A 96 11.63 1.97 4.00
CA LYS A 96 12.17 1.74 2.65
C LYS A 96 13.18 0.59 2.67
N VAL A 97 12.91 -0.44 1.86
CA VAL A 97 13.78 -1.60 1.68
C VAL A 97 14.04 -1.79 0.19
N GLY A 98 15.25 -1.46 -0.25
CA GLY A 98 15.57 -1.41 -1.67
C GLY A 98 14.56 -0.55 -2.45
N SER A 99 13.94 -1.14 -3.47
CA SER A 99 12.89 -0.51 -4.30
C SER A 99 11.46 -0.69 -3.77
N VAL A 100 11.29 -1.08 -2.49
CA VAL A 100 9.98 -1.32 -1.86
C VAL A 100 9.73 -0.33 -0.73
N LEU A 101 8.55 0.29 -0.72
CA LEU A 101 8.01 0.99 0.44
C LEU A 101 7.03 0.09 1.18
N SER A 102 7.24 -0.09 2.49
CA SER A 102 6.35 -0.79 3.40
C SER A 102 5.68 0.24 4.32
N VAL A 103 4.36 0.42 4.18
CA VAL A 103 3.63 1.52 4.81
C VAL A 103 2.37 1.01 5.49
N ASN A 104 2.10 1.43 6.72
CA ASN A 104 0.80 1.13 7.33
C ASN A 104 -0.26 2.17 6.97
N HIS A 105 -1.53 1.79 7.05
CA HIS A 105 -2.66 2.66 6.67
C HIS A 105 -3.82 2.64 7.67
N GLY A 106 -3.62 2.05 8.86
CA GLY A 106 -4.66 1.95 9.87
C GLY A 106 -5.86 1.09 9.46
N ILE A 107 -7.06 1.50 9.87
CA ILE A 107 -8.32 0.77 9.64
C ILE A 107 -9.28 1.67 8.85
N GLY A 108 -10.00 1.07 7.90
CA GLY A 108 -11.06 1.73 7.13
C GLY A 108 -10.56 2.52 5.94
N ALA A 109 -11.49 2.81 5.02
CA ALA A 109 -11.20 3.53 3.78
C ALA A 109 -10.70 4.96 4.03
N ALA A 110 -11.22 5.66 5.04
CA ALA A 110 -10.82 7.03 5.36
C ALA A 110 -9.34 7.15 5.80
N SER A 111 -8.87 6.24 6.65
CA SER A 111 -7.45 6.23 7.05
C SER A 111 -6.55 5.81 5.89
N HIS A 112 -7.01 4.86 5.06
CA HIS A 112 -6.27 4.42 3.88
C HIS A 112 -6.18 5.52 2.80
N SER A 113 -7.25 6.27 2.53
CA SER A 113 -7.25 7.30 1.49
C SER A 113 -6.25 8.41 1.78
N VAL A 114 -6.09 8.82 3.06
CA VAL A 114 -5.13 9.86 3.47
C VAL A 114 -3.71 9.46 3.07
N VAL A 115 -3.24 8.29 3.51
CA VAL A 115 -1.88 7.84 3.21
C VAL A 115 -1.71 7.53 1.72
N LEU A 116 -2.74 6.99 1.06
CA LEU A 116 -2.68 6.73 -0.38
C LEU A 116 -2.49 8.02 -1.17
N HIS A 117 -3.21 9.09 -0.85
CA HIS A 117 -3.03 10.39 -1.50
C HIS A 117 -1.62 10.93 -1.32
N GLU A 118 -1.06 10.85 -0.12
CA GLU A 118 0.31 11.33 0.13
C GLU A 118 1.38 10.46 -0.54
N LEU A 119 1.19 9.14 -0.59
CA LEU A 119 2.09 8.23 -1.31
C LEU A 119 2.05 8.45 -2.82
N LEU A 120 0.87 8.73 -3.40
CA LEU A 120 0.76 9.07 -4.82
C LEU A 120 1.47 10.41 -5.14
N LYS A 121 1.42 11.39 -4.22
CA LYS A 121 2.24 12.61 -4.30
C LYS A 121 3.73 12.29 -4.18
N LEU A 122 4.12 11.48 -3.22
CA LEU A 122 5.52 11.08 -3.00
C LEU A 122 6.14 10.48 -4.28
N ILE A 123 5.50 9.47 -4.86
CA ILE A 123 6.04 8.82 -6.08
C ILE A 123 6.05 9.75 -7.29
N HIS A 124 5.11 10.71 -7.35
CA HIS A 124 5.06 11.71 -8.41
C HIS A 124 6.24 12.68 -8.29
N PHE A 125 6.45 13.29 -7.12
CA PHE A 125 7.54 14.23 -6.89
C PHE A 125 8.92 13.55 -6.86
N ALA A 126 9.00 12.27 -6.53
CA ALA A 126 10.22 11.48 -6.67
C ALA A 126 10.53 11.06 -8.11
N GLY A 127 9.63 11.32 -9.08
CA GLY A 127 9.82 10.93 -10.47
C GLY A 127 9.78 9.42 -10.72
N CYS A 128 9.11 8.66 -9.84
CA CYS A 128 9.00 7.22 -9.99
C CYS A 128 8.20 6.85 -11.25
N THR A 129 8.53 5.70 -11.82
CA THR A 129 7.86 5.16 -13.01
C THR A 129 7.56 3.69 -12.78
N ASP A 130 6.45 3.20 -13.36
CA ASP A 130 6.05 1.79 -13.30
C ASP A 130 5.95 1.25 -11.86
N VAL A 131 5.30 2.02 -10.97
CA VAL A 131 5.12 1.66 -9.56
C VAL A 131 3.86 0.80 -9.38
N THR A 132 3.98 -0.32 -8.67
CA THR A 132 2.86 -1.20 -8.32
C THR A 132 2.47 -1.05 -6.86
N PHE A 133 1.19 -0.84 -6.59
CA PHE A 133 0.64 -0.78 -5.22
C PHE A 133 -0.01 -2.12 -4.86
N ILE A 134 0.32 -2.66 -3.69
CA ILE A 134 -0.19 -3.93 -3.18
C ILE A 134 -0.68 -3.71 -1.76
N ARG A 135 -1.92 -4.09 -1.46
CA ARG A 135 -2.45 -4.12 -0.09
C ARG A 135 -2.37 -5.55 0.46
N ILE A 136 -1.75 -5.71 1.62
CA ILE A 136 -1.65 -6.96 2.37
C ILE A 136 -2.48 -6.83 3.65
N GLY A 137 -3.42 -7.73 3.84
CA GLY A 137 -4.42 -7.62 4.89
C GLY A 137 -4.97 -8.93 5.38
N THR A 138 -5.90 -8.82 6.32
CA THR A 138 -6.70 -9.93 6.83
C THR A 138 -8.15 -9.68 6.44
N SER A 139 -8.92 -10.74 6.24
CA SER A 139 -10.32 -10.67 5.85
C SER A 139 -11.11 -11.84 6.45
N GLY A 140 -12.44 -11.73 6.44
CA GLY A 140 -13.34 -12.86 6.66
C GLY A 140 -13.56 -13.59 5.33
N GLY A 141 -13.33 -14.91 5.30
CA GLY A 141 -13.58 -15.73 4.12
C GLY A 141 -15.04 -16.22 4.08
N LEU A 142 -15.68 -16.13 2.92
CA LEU A 142 -17.00 -16.70 2.67
C LEU A 142 -16.86 -18.06 1.97
N GLY A 143 -17.18 -19.15 2.65
CA GLY A 143 -17.05 -20.51 2.10
C GLY A 143 -15.60 -20.97 1.91
N LEU A 144 -14.63 -20.33 2.58
CA LEU A 144 -13.21 -20.67 2.52
C LEU A 144 -12.72 -21.19 3.87
N SER A 145 -11.74 -22.10 3.85
CA SER A 145 -11.06 -22.54 5.08
C SER A 145 -10.21 -21.41 5.67
N ALA A 146 -10.07 -21.41 7.01
CA ALA A 146 -9.14 -20.50 7.69
C ALA A 146 -7.71 -20.69 7.15
N GLY A 147 -7.00 -19.59 6.92
CA GLY A 147 -5.66 -19.60 6.32
C GLY A 147 -5.62 -19.48 4.80
N SER A 148 -6.76 -19.56 4.11
CA SER A 148 -6.82 -19.34 2.66
C SER A 148 -6.39 -17.92 2.29
N VAL A 149 -5.66 -17.78 1.17
CA VAL A 149 -5.17 -16.50 0.65
C VAL A 149 -5.97 -16.11 -0.57
N VAL A 150 -6.75 -15.02 -0.48
CA VAL A 150 -7.50 -14.49 -1.62
C VAL A 150 -6.71 -13.38 -2.30
N VAL A 151 -6.32 -13.57 -3.56
CA VAL A 151 -5.85 -12.50 -4.43
C VAL A 151 -7.07 -11.86 -5.08
N THR A 152 -7.27 -10.56 -4.85
CA THR A 152 -8.48 -9.87 -5.30
C THR A 152 -8.45 -9.60 -6.82
N ASP A 153 -9.57 -9.85 -7.50
CA ASP A 153 -9.85 -9.43 -8.88
C ASP A 153 -10.68 -8.13 -8.90
N LYS A 154 -11.85 -8.16 -8.26
CA LYS A 154 -12.70 -6.97 -8.10
C LYS A 154 -13.05 -6.74 -6.64
N VAL A 155 -13.13 -5.47 -6.29
CA VAL A 155 -13.65 -5.02 -5.01
C VAL A 155 -15.10 -4.56 -5.21
N TYR A 156 -15.99 -5.01 -4.33
CA TYR A 156 -17.40 -4.62 -4.33
C TYR A 156 -17.72 -3.77 -3.09
N ASN A 157 -18.62 -2.81 -3.24
CA ASN A 157 -19.18 -2.07 -2.11
C ASN A 157 -20.24 -2.91 -1.36
N GLY A 158 -20.80 -2.35 -0.27
CA GLY A 158 -21.84 -3.01 0.52
C GLY A 158 -23.16 -3.27 -0.23
N LEU A 159 -23.36 -2.70 -1.41
CA LEU A 159 -24.50 -2.95 -2.30
C LEU A 159 -24.19 -3.99 -3.39
N LEU A 160 -23.05 -4.67 -3.30
CA LEU A 160 -22.57 -5.64 -4.29
C LEU A 160 -22.41 -5.02 -5.68
N GLN A 161 -21.94 -3.78 -5.74
CA GLN A 161 -21.55 -3.12 -6.98
C GLN A 161 -20.02 -2.98 -7.06
N PRO A 162 -19.39 -3.21 -8.23
CA PRO A 162 -17.94 -3.14 -8.40
C PRO A 162 -17.45 -1.69 -8.57
N VAL A 163 -17.86 -0.82 -7.65
CA VAL A 163 -17.50 0.60 -7.61
C VAL A 163 -17.11 1.03 -6.20
N TYR A 164 -16.19 1.99 -6.13
CA TYR A 164 -15.95 2.81 -4.94
C TYR A 164 -16.71 4.13 -5.08
N THR A 165 -17.55 4.46 -4.11
CA THR A 165 -18.31 5.72 -4.09
C THR A 165 -17.68 6.71 -3.13
N GLN A 166 -17.18 7.82 -3.66
CA GLN A 166 -16.73 8.98 -2.88
C GLN A 166 -17.80 10.06 -2.90
N VAL A 167 -18.09 10.69 -1.76
CA VAL A 167 -18.89 11.92 -1.75
C VAL A 167 -17.94 13.12 -1.76
N ALA A 168 -18.05 13.98 -2.76
CA ALA A 168 -17.28 15.21 -2.90
C ALA A 168 -18.23 16.39 -3.10
N CYS A 169 -18.13 17.40 -2.22
CA CYS A 169 -19.01 18.58 -2.24
C CYS A 169 -20.51 18.23 -2.31
N GLY A 170 -20.93 17.20 -1.57
CA GLY A 170 -22.32 16.73 -1.53
C GLY A 170 -22.78 15.91 -2.74
N LYS A 171 -21.89 15.59 -3.69
CA LYS A 171 -22.20 14.77 -4.87
C LYS A 171 -21.47 13.43 -4.83
N PRO A 172 -22.13 12.31 -5.12
CA PRO A 172 -21.47 11.03 -5.27
C PRO A 172 -20.64 11.01 -6.56
N ILE A 173 -19.45 10.43 -6.47
CA ILE A 173 -18.55 10.12 -7.58
C ILE A 173 -18.22 8.64 -7.47
N GLU A 174 -18.45 7.90 -8.54
CA GLU A 174 -18.19 6.46 -8.61
C GLU A 174 -16.90 6.19 -9.39
N TYR A 175 -16.05 5.35 -8.82
CA TYR A 175 -14.82 4.88 -9.44
C TYR A 175 -14.90 3.37 -9.64
N PRO A 176 -14.57 2.83 -10.82
CA PRO A 176 -14.44 1.39 -11.01
C PRO A 176 -13.40 0.79 -10.04
N SER A 177 -13.71 -0.34 -9.43
CA SER A 177 -12.86 -0.96 -8.41
C SER A 177 -12.35 -2.35 -8.81
N SER A 178 -11.72 -2.44 -9.98
CA SER A 178 -10.99 -3.62 -10.47
C SER A 178 -9.50 -3.51 -10.20
N THR A 179 -8.83 -4.64 -9.96
CA THR A 179 -7.37 -4.71 -9.91
C THR A 179 -6.76 -4.79 -11.31
N ASN A 180 -5.44 -4.67 -11.40
CA ASN A 180 -4.71 -4.95 -12.63
C ASN A 180 -4.61 -6.49 -12.83
N PRO A 181 -5.16 -7.05 -13.93
CA PRO A 181 -5.18 -8.51 -14.13
C PRO A 181 -3.80 -9.14 -14.19
N GLU A 182 -2.81 -8.46 -14.76
CA GLU A 182 -1.44 -8.96 -14.85
C GLU A 182 -0.80 -9.08 -13.46
N VAL A 183 -1.00 -8.07 -12.61
CA VAL A 183 -0.52 -8.09 -11.22
C VAL A 183 -1.26 -9.16 -10.41
N THR A 184 -2.58 -9.28 -10.57
CA THR A 184 -3.39 -10.32 -9.90
C THR A 184 -2.91 -11.72 -10.26
N ASN A 185 -2.69 -12.00 -11.55
CA ASN A 185 -2.23 -13.32 -11.99
C ASN A 185 -0.83 -13.65 -11.46
N LYS A 186 0.13 -12.71 -11.58
CA LYS A 186 1.49 -12.89 -11.06
C LYS A 186 1.51 -13.11 -9.55
N LEU A 187 0.72 -12.34 -8.78
CA LEU A 187 0.61 -12.52 -7.33
C LEU A 187 0.00 -13.88 -6.98
N HIS A 188 -0.99 -14.35 -7.74
CA HIS A 188 -1.60 -15.65 -7.50
C HIS A 188 -0.63 -16.80 -7.79
N GLU A 189 0.13 -16.73 -8.89
CA GLU A 189 1.20 -17.69 -9.20
C GLU A 189 2.24 -17.74 -8.08
N CYS A 190 2.68 -16.59 -7.58
CA CYS A 190 3.58 -16.52 -6.42
C CYS A 190 2.93 -17.07 -5.14
N ALA A 191 1.65 -16.82 -4.90
CA ALA A 191 0.97 -17.33 -3.71
C ALA A 191 0.83 -18.85 -3.73
N LEU A 192 0.58 -19.45 -4.90
CA LEU A 192 0.47 -20.90 -5.07
C LEU A 192 1.78 -21.66 -4.80
N SER A 193 2.94 -21.01 -4.97
CA SER A 193 4.23 -21.62 -4.60
C SER A 193 4.45 -21.68 -3.09
N VAL A 194 3.69 -20.89 -2.32
CA VAL A 194 3.77 -20.83 -0.84
C VAL A 194 2.61 -21.60 -0.19
N THR A 195 1.40 -21.50 -0.74
CA THR A 195 0.21 -22.18 -0.21
C THR A 195 -0.75 -22.62 -1.33
N PRO A 196 -1.14 -23.91 -1.36
CA PRO A 196 -2.13 -24.39 -2.32
C PRO A 196 -3.55 -23.88 -2.03
N GLN A 197 -3.77 -23.21 -0.89
CA GLN A 197 -5.06 -22.60 -0.52
C GLN A 197 -5.25 -21.20 -1.10
N SER A 198 -4.34 -20.73 -1.97
CA SER A 198 -4.54 -19.46 -2.66
C SER A 198 -5.61 -19.58 -3.73
N ILE A 199 -6.46 -18.56 -3.85
CA ILE A 199 -7.45 -18.42 -4.92
C ILE A 199 -7.49 -16.98 -5.44
N VAL A 200 -7.92 -16.80 -6.68
CA VAL A 200 -8.38 -15.49 -7.18
C VAL A 200 -9.87 -15.34 -6.88
N GLY A 201 -10.27 -14.23 -6.31
CA GLY A 201 -11.67 -14.00 -5.92
C GLY A 201 -12.03 -12.53 -5.81
N ASN A 202 -13.32 -12.28 -5.61
CA ASN A 202 -13.84 -10.93 -5.35
C ASN A 202 -13.87 -10.65 -3.86
N THR A 203 -13.70 -9.38 -3.50
CA THR A 203 -13.66 -8.92 -2.10
C THR A 203 -14.71 -7.86 -1.87
N ILE A 204 -15.49 -7.94 -0.80
CA ILE A 204 -16.40 -6.87 -0.37
C ILE A 204 -15.64 -5.94 0.58
N SER A 205 -15.71 -4.63 0.35
CA SER A 205 -15.20 -3.62 1.26
C SER A 205 -16.36 -2.92 1.96
N THR A 206 -16.29 -2.89 3.30
CA THR A 206 -17.34 -2.33 4.16
C THR A 206 -16.78 -1.16 4.97
N ASN A 207 -17.65 -0.21 5.32
CA ASN A 207 -17.30 0.93 6.18
C ASN A 207 -17.45 0.62 7.67
N ASP A 208 -18.14 -0.46 7.99
CA ASP A 208 -18.33 -0.94 9.35
C ASP A 208 -17.96 -2.43 9.43
N PHE A 209 -17.35 -2.81 10.55
CA PHE A 209 -16.89 -4.17 10.79
C PHE A 209 -18.00 -5.08 11.30
N TYR A 210 -19.04 -4.56 11.97
CA TYR A 210 -20.04 -5.38 12.65
C TYR A 210 -21.30 -5.57 11.80
N GLU A 211 -22.11 -4.53 11.67
CA GLU A 211 -23.32 -4.50 10.85
C GLU A 211 -22.97 -4.66 9.38
N GLY A 212 -21.89 -4.02 8.93
CA GLY A 212 -21.44 -4.04 7.54
C GLY A 212 -20.96 -5.41 7.04
N THR A 213 -20.49 -6.29 7.93
CA THR A 213 -19.95 -7.62 7.56
C THR A 213 -20.84 -8.79 7.99
N SER A 214 -22.02 -8.50 8.51
CA SER A 214 -22.74 -9.38 9.43
C SER A 214 -23.06 -10.79 8.89
N GLY A 215 -22.20 -11.74 9.30
CA GLY A 215 -22.56 -13.11 9.63
C GLY A 215 -22.72 -13.24 11.16
N ARG A 216 -23.96 -13.10 11.66
CA ARG A 216 -24.42 -13.50 13.03
C ARG A 216 -23.64 -13.00 14.26
N SER A 217 -23.13 -11.76 14.29
CA SER A 217 -22.48 -11.22 15.51
C SER A 217 -22.97 -9.83 15.96
N ALA A 218 -23.95 -9.23 15.30
CA ALA A 218 -24.30 -7.82 15.54
C ALA A 218 -25.59 -7.59 16.35
N LEU A 219 -26.30 -8.63 16.80
CA LEU A 219 -27.44 -8.53 17.72
C LEU A 219 -27.48 -9.73 18.67
#